data_AF-A0AAD3XM27-F1
#
_entry.id   AF-A0AAD3XM27-F1
#
_cell.length_a   1.000
_cell.length_b   1.000
_cell.length_c   1.000
_cell.angle_alpha   90.00
_cell.angle_beta   90.00
_cell.angle_gamma   90.00
#
_symmetry.space_group_name_H-M   'P 1'
#
loop_
_entity.id
_entity.type
_entity.pdbx_description
1 polymer ?
#
loop_
_entity_poly.entity_id
_entity_poly.type
_entity_poly.pdbx_seq_one_letter_code
_entity_poly.pdbx_strand_id
1 'polypeptide(L)'
;MFSDFKSIVLLNIGGKKFSTTVDTLTHREPDSMLAAMFSGRHTVCQDSEKGCVFVDRDGKHFRHILNWLRDGVVPTLTDSEYSELLREAEYYQLLGLIEGIEEALNKRREDEEFNTELTRNDIIKCIQSERVRFRGVNLSGLDLSKLDLSSVDFSYASLKSVVFSCADLHCAKFRDADAEASILRNAFLRECEFTGANLRGASLAEANLQSANLQDACLIDCSFCGADLRSAHLQNADLTNANLEGANLEGANLKGAKLSNANLKGANLQRAYLRHVNLRDTHLEGAKLDGANLLGAIR
;
A
#
# COMPACT_ATOMS: atom_id res chain seq x y z
N MET A 1 -26.85 -54.60 33.63
CA MET A 1 -27.79 -53.46 33.73
C MET A 1 -27.22 -52.32 32.91
N PHE A 2 -27.86 -52.04 31.76
CA PHE A 2 -27.89 -50.81 30.94
C PHE A 2 -26.56 -50.01 30.82
N SER A 3 -25.78 -50.20 29.75
CA SER A 3 -25.90 -49.61 28.40
C SER A 3 -25.65 -48.10 28.38
N ASP A 4 -24.53 -47.67 27.77
CA ASP A 4 -24.47 -46.51 26.86
C ASP A 4 -23.02 -46.27 26.39
N PHE A 5 -22.49 -47.22 25.60
CA PHE A 5 -21.54 -46.83 24.56
C PHE A 5 -22.36 -46.03 23.56
N LYS A 6 -22.32 -44.69 23.63
CA LYS A 6 -22.97 -43.79 22.66
C LYS A 6 -22.90 -44.40 21.25
N SER A 7 -24.03 -44.87 20.73
CA SER A 7 -24.12 -45.85 19.63
C SER A 7 -23.21 -45.48 18.46
N ILE A 8 -22.21 -46.32 18.21
CA ILE A 8 -21.29 -46.14 17.06
C ILE A 8 -22.10 -46.29 15.76
N VAL A 9 -21.87 -45.37 14.84
CA VAL A 9 -22.47 -45.35 13.50
C VAL A 9 -21.38 -45.55 12.46
N LEU A 10 -21.59 -46.52 11.57
CA LEU A 10 -20.76 -46.73 10.39
C LEU A 10 -21.46 -46.12 9.18
N LEU A 11 -20.77 -45.21 8.49
CA LEU A 11 -21.29 -44.46 7.34
C LEU A 11 -20.50 -44.82 6.08
N ASN A 12 -21.19 -44.90 4.95
CA ASN A 12 -20.59 -44.99 3.62
C ASN A 12 -21.14 -43.84 2.75
N ILE A 13 -20.34 -42.82 2.52
CA ILE A 13 -20.71 -41.63 1.75
C ILE A 13 -20.07 -41.74 0.37
N GLY A 14 -20.86 -42.13 -0.63
CA GLY A 14 -20.40 -42.29 -2.03
C GLY A 14 -19.19 -43.21 -2.22
N GLY A 15 -19.07 -44.24 -1.37
CA GLY A 15 -17.95 -45.19 -1.38
C GLY A 15 -16.86 -44.91 -0.34
N LYS A 16 -16.86 -43.74 0.31
CA LYS A 16 -15.92 -43.44 1.41
C LYS A 16 -16.53 -43.81 2.76
N LYS A 17 -15.80 -44.63 3.53
CA LYS A 17 -16.27 -45.12 4.84
C LYS A 17 -15.82 -44.23 5.99
N PHE A 18 -16.74 -43.97 6.92
CA PHE A 18 -16.50 -43.21 8.14
C PHE A 18 -17.10 -43.93 9.35
N SER A 19 -16.54 -43.67 10.52
CA SER A 19 -17.09 -44.10 11.80
C SER A 19 -17.23 -42.91 12.74
N THR A 20 -18.35 -42.84 13.44
CA THR A 20 -18.64 -41.77 14.39
C THR A 20 -19.67 -42.25 15.42
N THR A 21 -20.22 -41.35 16.23
CA THR A 21 -21.30 -41.68 17.18
C THR A 21 -22.58 -40.96 16.78
N VAL A 22 -23.74 -41.50 17.19
CA VAL A 22 -25.03 -40.82 17.05
C VAL A 22 -24.98 -39.42 17.67
N ASP A 23 -24.35 -39.29 18.83
CA ASP A 23 -24.17 -38.01 19.54
C ASP A 23 -23.47 -36.96 18.67
N THR A 24 -22.38 -37.32 17.98
CA THR A 24 -21.71 -36.42 17.03
C THR A 24 -22.63 -35.96 15.90
N LEU A 25 -23.49 -36.85 15.36
CA LEU A 25 -24.37 -36.55 14.24
C LEU A 25 -25.63 -35.76 14.64
N THR A 26 -25.94 -35.69 15.93
CA THR A 26 -27.24 -35.18 16.42
C THR A 26 -27.13 -33.97 17.35
N HIS A 27 -25.98 -33.78 18.00
CA HIS A 27 -25.87 -32.82 19.10
C HIS A 27 -25.73 -31.36 18.64
N ARG A 28 -24.81 -31.09 17.70
CA ARG A 28 -24.47 -29.71 17.31
C ARG A 28 -25.58 -29.03 16.53
N GLU A 29 -26.19 -29.75 15.59
CA GLU A 29 -27.33 -29.27 14.82
C GLU A 29 -28.46 -30.28 14.84
N PRO A 30 -29.32 -30.21 15.88
CA PRO A 30 -30.43 -31.13 16.07
C PRO A 30 -31.46 -31.12 14.93
N ASP A 31 -31.50 -30.03 14.17
CA ASP A 31 -32.44 -29.83 13.05
C ASP A 31 -31.84 -30.19 11.68
N SER A 32 -30.58 -30.63 11.63
CA SER A 32 -29.91 -31.05 10.39
C SER A 32 -30.48 -32.36 9.84
N MET A 33 -30.26 -32.61 8.54
CA MET A 33 -30.61 -33.88 7.92
C MET A 33 -29.92 -35.06 8.62
N LEU A 34 -28.65 -34.90 9.01
CA LEU A 34 -27.92 -35.93 9.75
C LEU A 34 -28.57 -36.20 11.11
N ALA A 35 -28.98 -35.16 11.84
CA ALA A 35 -29.66 -35.36 13.11
C ALA A 35 -31.02 -36.05 12.92
N ALA A 36 -31.79 -35.65 11.91
CA ALA A 36 -33.05 -36.31 11.58
C ALA A 36 -32.84 -37.81 11.30
N MET A 37 -31.86 -38.16 10.46
CA MET A 37 -31.53 -39.55 10.12
C MET A 37 -31.15 -40.38 11.34
N PHE A 38 -30.38 -39.83 12.28
CA PHE A 38 -29.77 -40.61 13.37
C PHE A 38 -30.40 -40.39 14.75
N SER A 39 -31.43 -39.54 14.87
CA SER A 39 -32.17 -39.28 16.12
C SER A 39 -33.04 -40.45 16.61
N GLY A 40 -33.14 -41.54 15.84
CA GLY A 40 -34.02 -42.67 16.12
C GLY A 40 -35.50 -42.43 15.74
N ARG A 41 -35.82 -41.27 15.16
CA ARG A 41 -37.18 -40.91 14.70
C ARG A 41 -37.52 -41.44 13.31
N HIS A 42 -36.51 -41.91 12.57
CA HIS A 42 -36.65 -42.42 11.20
C HIS A 42 -35.91 -43.75 11.06
N THR A 43 -36.49 -44.69 10.32
CA THR A 43 -35.83 -45.97 9.99
C THR A 43 -34.81 -45.72 8.88
N VAL A 44 -33.53 -45.87 9.19
CA VAL A 44 -32.46 -45.77 8.20
C VAL A 44 -32.14 -47.17 7.68
N CYS A 45 -32.18 -47.35 6.35
CA CYS A 45 -31.79 -48.62 5.74
C CYS A 45 -30.29 -48.86 5.94
N GLN A 46 -29.96 -49.91 6.67
CA GLN A 46 -28.58 -50.38 6.86
C GLN A 46 -28.29 -51.53 5.89
N ASP A 47 -27.07 -51.57 5.36
CA ASP A 47 -26.57 -52.72 4.63
C ASP A 47 -26.60 -53.96 5.53
N SER A 48 -27.34 -55.00 5.11
CA SER A 48 -27.60 -56.21 5.88
C SER A 48 -26.36 -57.06 6.15
N GLU A 49 -25.26 -56.89 5.39
CA GLU A 49 -24.01 -57.63 5.59
C GLU A 49 -22.98 -56.85 6.42
N LYS A 50 -23.02 -55.51 6.42
CA LYS A 50 -21.96 -54.65 7.01
C LYS A 50 -22.43 -53.66 8.08
N GLY A 51 -23.73 -53.50 8.30
CA GLY A 51 -24.28 -52.56 9.29
C GLY A 51 -23.96 -51.08 8.99
N CYS A 52 -23.52 -50.77 7.77
CA CYS A 52 -23.21 -49.41 7.35
C CYS A 52 -24.46 -48.73 6.79
N VAL A 53 -24.66 -47.45 7.12
CA VAL A 53 -25.62 -46.58 6.45
C VAL A 53 -24.97 -46.00 5.21
N PHE A 54 -25.59 -46.23 4.05
CA PHE A 54 -25.15 -45.64 2.79
C PHE A 54 -25.85 -44.31 2.53
N VAL A 55 -25.07 -43.31 2.11
CA VAL A 55 -25.57 -42.01 1.64
C VAL A 55 -24.96 -41.75 0.27
N ASP A 56 -25.82 -41.54 -0.73
CA ASP A 56 -25.42 -41.33 -2.13
C ASP A 56 -24.98 -39.88 -2.36
N ARG A 57 -23.80 -39.54 -1.84
CA ARG A 57 -23.16 -38.21 -1.89
C ARG A 57 -21.65 -38.33 -2.04
N ASP A 58 -20.97 -37.26 -2.44
CA ASP A 58 -19.51 -37.26 -2.52
C ASP A 58 -18.88 -37.24 -1.13
N GLY A 59 -18.22 -38.33 -0.75
CA GLY A 59 -17.50 -38.44 0.52
C GLY A 59 -16.22 -37.59 0.60
N LYS A 60 -15.80 -36.89 -0.46
CA LYS A 60 -14.55 -36.08 -0.50
C LYS A 60 -14.41 -35.17 0.71
N HIS A 61 -15.43 -34.37 1.00
CA HIS A 61 -15.40 -33.35 2.05
C HIS A 61 -16.08 -33.76 3.36
N PHE A 62 -16.67 -34.95 3.41
CA PHE A 62 -17.42 -35.40 4.57
C PHE A 62 -16.58 -35.49 5.86
N ARG A 63 -15.26 -35.65 5.74
CA ARG A 63 -14.35 -35.56 6.90
C ARG A 63 -14.41 -34.18 7.57
N HIS A 64 -14.51 -33.11 6.79
CA HIS A 64 -14.60 -31.74 7.30
C HIS A 64 -15.91 -31.53 8.06
N ILE A 65 -17.02 -32.04 7.52
CA ILE A 65 -18.32 -32.04 8.20
C ILE A 65 -18.23 -32.75 9.54
N LEU A 66 -17.63 -33.95 9.59
CA LEU A 66 -17.50 -34.69 10.85
C LEU A 66 -16.63 -33.97 11.87
N ASN A 67 -15.55 -33.33 11.45
CA ASN A 67 -14.70 -32.57 12.36
C ASN A 67 -15.46 -31.35 12.89
N TRP A 68 -16.10 -30.59 12.02
CA TRP A 68 -16.93 -29.45 12.42
C TRP A 68 -18.06 -29.85 13.37
N LEU A 69 -18.75 -30.97 13.14
CA LEU A 69 -19.75 -31.48 14.07
C LEU A 69 -19.17 -31.74 15.48
N ARG A 70 -17.89 -32.12 15.57
CA ARG A 70 -17.20 -32.39 16.84
C ARG A 70 -16.76 -31.10 17.52
N ASP A 71 -15.97 -30.27 16.85
CA ASP A 71 -15.27 -29.14 17.47
C ASP A 71 -15.84 -27.76 17.09
N GLY A 72 -16.63 -27.68 16.01
CA GLY A 72 -17.22 -26.43 15.50
C GLY A 72 -16.27 -25.59 14.67
N VAL A 73 -15.07 -26.09 14.38
CA VAL A 73 -14.05 -25.34 13.66
C VAL A 73 -14.26 -25.48 12.16
N VAL A 74 -14.46 -24.36 11.47
CA VAL A 74 -14.51 -24.30 10.01
C VAL A 74 -13.10 -24.59 9.47
N PRO A 75 -12.92 -25.56 8.55
CA PRO A 75 -11.61 -25.94 8.05
C PRO A 75 -10.99 -24.84 7.18
N THR A 76 -9.67 -24.69 7.20
CA THR A 76 -8.97 -23.83 6.24
C THR A 76 -8.82 -24.56 4.90
N LEU A 77 -9.51 -24.09 3.86
CA LEU A 77 -9.53 -24.69 2.52
C LEU A 77 -9.23 -23.66 1.42
N THR A 78 -9.04 -24.13 0.19
CA THR A 78 -9.06 -23.27 -1.01
C THR A 78 -10.50 -22.87 -1.38
N ASP A 79 -10.69 -21.81 -2.17
CA ASP A 79 -12.03 -21.33 -2.53
C ASP A 79 -12.85 -22.36 -3.34
N SER A 80 -12.18 -23.13 -4.20
CA SER A 80 -12.80 -24.26 -4.92
C SER A 80 -13.27 -25.34 -3.96
N GLU A 81 -12.49 -25.65 -2.93
CA GLU A 81 -12.83 -26.66 -1.92
C GLU A 81 -13.91 -26.17 -0.96
N TYR A 82 -13.95 -24.88 -0.60
CA TYR A 82 -15.07 -24.30 0.13
C TYR A 82 -16.36 -24.38 -0.65
N SER A 83 -16.33 -24.08 -1.96
CA SER A 83 -17.50 -24.20 -2.82
C SER A 83 -18.02 -25.64 -2.89
N GLU A 84 -17.13 -26.63 -2.86
CA GLU A 84 -17.49 -28.04 -2.79
C GLU A 84 -18.06 -28.43 -1.41
N LEU A 85 -17.42 -28.01 -0.33
CA LEU A 85 -17.88 -28.27 1.05
C LEU A 85 -19.24 -27.61 1.33
N LEU A 86 -19.46 -26.39 0.84
CA LEU A 86 -20.71 -25.64 1.00
C LEU A 86 -21.90 -26.43 0.41
N ARG A 87 -21.75 -27.01 -0.78
CA ARG A 87 -22.79 -27.85 -1.41
C ARG A 87 -23.14 -29.07 -0.56
N GLU A 88 -22.17 -29.66 0.13
CA GLU A 88 -22.43 -30.77 1.04
C GLU A 88 -23.11 -30.28 2.33
N ALA A 89 -22.66 -29.15 2.89
CA ALA A 89 -23.27 -28.55 4.08
C ALA A 89 -24.74 -28.18 3.84
N GLU A 90 -25.07 -27.59 2.68
CA GLU A 90 -26.43 -27.31 2.23
C GLU A 90 -27.29 -28.57 2.13
N TYR A 91 -26.75 -29.63 1.52
CA TYR A 91 -27.46 -30.91 1.40
C TYR A 91 -27.81 -31.49 2.78
N TYR A 92 -26.85 -31.51 3.71
CA TYR A 92 -27.08 -32.00 5.06
C TYR A 92 -27.82 -31.00 5.97
N GLN A 93 -28.15 -29.81 5.46
CA GLN A 93 -28.84 -28.74 6.18
C GLN A 93 -28.07 -28.30 7.44
N LEU A 94 -26.76 -28.09 7.27
CA LEU A 94 -25.85 -27.69 8.33
C LEU A 94 -25.67 -26.17 8.37
N LEU A 95 -26.69 -25.44 8.79
CA LEU A 95 -26.76 -23.97 8.81
C LEU A 95 -25.54 -23.31 9.48
N GLY A 96 -25.10 -23.79 10.64
CA GLY A 96 -23.94 -23.22 11.34
C GLY A 96 -22.62 -23.42 10.58
N LEU A 97 -22.50 -24.51 9.79
CA LEU A 97 -21.33 -24.71 8.94
C LEU A 97 -21.40 -23.83 7.69
N ILE A 98 -22.60 -23.66 7.12
CA ILE A 98 -22.86 -22.75 5.99
C ILE A 98 -22.46 -21.32 6.37
N GLU A 99 -23.00 -20.80 7.48
CA GLU A 99 -22.68 -19.46 7.99
C GLU A 99 -21.17 -19.30 8.24
N GLY A 100 -20.53 -20.29 8.86
CA GLY A 100 -19.09 -20.26 9.13
C GLY A 100 -18.22 -20.29 7.87
N ILE A 101 -18.63 -20.99 6.81
CA ILE A 101 -17.93 -20.99 5.52
C ILE A 101 -18.09 -19.63 4.83
N GLU A 102 -19.31 -19.08 4.82
CA GLU A 102 -19.59 -17.76 4.24
C GLU A 102 -18.80 -16.65 4.95
N GLU A 103 -18.72 -16.69 6.28
CA GLU A 103 -17.90 -15.76 7.07
C GLU A 103 -16.41 -15.89 6.71
N ALA A 104 -15.89 -17.12 6.57
CA ALA A 104 -14.50 -17.36 6.19
C ALA A 104 -14.17 -16.86 4.78
N LEU A 105 -15.11 -16.97 3.83
CA LEU A 105 -14.95 -16.47 2.46
C LEU A 105 -15.04 -14.94 2.40
N ASN A 106 -15.95 -14.32 3.14
CA ASN A 106 -16.08 -12.87 3.19
C ASN A 106 -14.86 -12.22 3.82
N LYS A 107 -14.35 -12.78 4.92
CA LYS A 107 -13.14 -12.27 5.59
C LYS A 107 -11.92 -12.26 4.65
N ARG A 108 -11.77 -13.29 3.81
CA ARG A 108 -10.71 -13.32 2.79
C ARG A 108 -10.87 -12.26 1.70
N ARG A 109 -12.10 -11.98 1.27
CA ARG A 109 -12.38 -10.92 0.29
C ARG A 109 -12.07 -9.54 0.86
N GLU A 110 -12.40 -9.31 2.12
CA GLU A 110 -12.04 -8.07 2.82
C GLU A 110 -10.50 -7.91 2.91
N ASP A 111 -9.79 -8.98 3.29
CA ASP A 111 -8.31 -8.98 3.35
C ASP A 111 -7.65 -8.73 1.96
N GLU A 112 -8.30 -9.14 0.86
CA GLU A 112 -7.84 -8.89 -0.51
C GLU A 112 -8.12 -7.43 -0.98
N GLU A 113 -9.25 -6.83 -0.58
CA GLU A 113 -9.55 -5.42 -0.88
C GLU A 113 -8.55 -4.46 -0.20
N PHE A 114 -8.12 -4.77 1.02
CA PHE A 114 -7.09 -4.00 1.74
C PHE A 114 -5.69 -4.07 1.11
N ASN A 115 -5.45 -5.01 0.19
CA ASN A 115 -4.17 -5.21 -0.48
C ASN A 115 -4.10 -4.59 -1.89
N THR A 116 -5.10 -3.82 -2.29
CA THR A 116 -5.01 -3.08 -3.56
C THR A 116 -4.12 -1.84 -3.38
N GLU A 117 -2.98 -1.80 -4.07
CA GLU A 117 -2.15 -0.61 -4.14
C GLU A 117 -2.99 0.55 -4.71
N LEU A 118 -2.93 1.71 -4.04
CA LEU A 118 -3.56 2.95 -4.51
C LEU A 118 -3.18 3.19 -5.98
N THR A 119 -4.17 3.35 -6.85
CA THR A 119 -3.92 3.60 -8.27
C THR A 119 -3.98 5.08 -8.61
N ARG A 120 -3.41 5.49 -9.76
CA ARG A 120 -3.60 6.85 -10.30
C ARG A 120 -5.09 7.23 -10.40
N ASN A 121 -5.96 6.28 -10.75
CA ASN A 121 -7.40 6.54 -10.85
C ASN A 121 -8.02 6.87 -9.49
N ASP A 122 -7.54 6.25 -8.42
CA ASP A 122 -7.99 6.56 -7.06
C ASP A 122 -7.53 7.96 -6.67
N ILE A 123 -6.30 8.36 -7.03
CA ILE A 123 -5.83 9.74 -6.85
C ILE A 123 -6.70 10.74 -7.61
N ILE A 124 -7.05 10.45 -8.87
CA ILE A 124 -7.92 11.32 -9.68
C ILE A 124 -9.30 11.48 -9.02
N LYS A 125 -9.89 10.38 -8.53
CA LYS A 125 -11.18 10.43 -7.82
C LYS A 125 -11.06 11.23 -6.53
N CYS A 126 -9.96 11.07 -5.79
CA CYS A 126 -9.69 11.84 -4.59
C CYS A 126 -9.66 13.32 -4.93
N ILE A 127 -8.79 13.78 -5.83
CA ILE A 127 -8.59 15.23 -6.10
C ILE A 127 -9.83 15.94 -6.64
N GLN A 128 -10.80 15.20 -7.17
CA GLN A 128 -12.12 15.72 -7.56
C GLN A 128 -13.07 15.95 -6.37
N SER A 129 -12.77 15.36 -5.21
CA SER A 129 -13.48 15.53 -3.94
C SER A 129 -12.94 16.72 -3.14
N GLU A 130 -13.75 17.31 -2.27
CA GLU A 130 -13.36 18.51 -1.52
C GLU A 130 -12.21 18.24 -0.53
N ARG A 131 -11.11 19.00 -0.68
CA ARG A 131 -9.92 19.07 0.21
C ARG A 131 -9.18 17.76 0.42
N VAL A 132 -8.38 17.37 -0.56
CA VAL A 132 -7.56 16.16 -0.49
C VAL A 132 -6.25 16.35 0.23
N ARG A 133 -5.90 15.37 1.06
CA ARG A 133 -4.61 15.24 1.74
C ARG A 133 -4.11 13.81 1.58
N PHE A 134 -2.84 13.67 1.20
CA PHE A 134 -2.14 12.39 1.11
C PHE A 134 -1.03 12.28 2.17
N ARG A 135 -1.28 12.87 3.34
CA ARG A 135 -0.32 12.87 4.45
C ARG A 135 -0.04 11.44 4.91
N GLY A 136 1.21 11.01 4.90
CA GLY A 136 1.61 9.66 5.34
C GLY A 136 1.21 8.53 4.38
N VAL A 137 0.68 8.85 3.20
CA VAL A 137 0.20 7.84 2.24
C VAL A 137 1.37 7.31 1.41
N ASN A 138 1.34 6.01 1.09
CA ASN A 138 2.27 5.44 0.12
C ASN A 138 1.71 5.61 -1.30
N LEU A 139 2.38 6.44 -2.10
CA LEU A 139 2.08 6.69 -3.50
C LEU A 139 3.24 6.24 -4.41
N SER A 140 4.20 5.48 -3.87
CA SER A 140 5.45 5.16 -4.57
C SER A 140 5.20 4.53 -5.94
N GLY A 141 5.98 4.95 -6.93
CA GLY A 141 5.90 4.43 -8.30
C GLY A 141 4.70 4.93 -9.11
N LEU A 142 3.78 5.69 -8.53
CA LEU A 142 2.64 6.20 -9.28
C LEU A 142 3.07 7.25 -10.32
N ASP A 143 2.43 7.18 -11.48
CA ASP A 143 2.43 8.28 -12.43
C ASP A 143 1.34 9.26 -12.03
N LEU A 144 1.73 10.45 -11.59
CA LEU A 144 0.89 11.60 -11.25
C LEU A 144 1.14 12.81 -12.18
N SER A 145 1.75 12.56 -13.35
CA SER A 145 2.07 13.58 -14.34
C SER A 145 0.83 14.35 -14.77
N LYS A 146 0.99 15.66 -15.00
CA LYS A 146 -0.03 16.58 -15.53
C LYS A 146 -1.29 16.75 -14.67
N LEU A 147 -1.33 16.17 -13.47
CA LEU A 147 -2.44 16.39 -12.55
C LEU A 147 -2.34 17.77 -11.93
N ASP A 148 -3.50 18.33 -11.60
CA ASP A 148 -3.61 19.45 -10.67
C ASP A 148 -3.60 18.88 -9.26
N LEU A 149 -2.48 19.07 -8.58
CA LEU A 149 -2.18 18.67 -7.21
C LEU A 149 -1.82 19.91 -6.39
N SER A 150 -2.30 21.07 -6.82
CA SER A 150 -2.06 22.33 -6.14
C SER A 150 -2.58 22.31 -4.71
N SER A 151 -1.80 22.88 -3.80
CA SER A 151 -2.12 22.96 -2.37
C SER A 151 -2.36 21.61 -1.66
N VAL A 152 -2.11 20.48 -2.32
CA VAL A 152 -2.27 19.15 -1.72
C VAL A 152 -1.19 18.91 -0.67
N ASP A 153 -1.58 18.30 0.45
CA ASP A 153 -0.68 17.95 1.54
C ASP A 153 -0.17 16.51 1.41
N PHE A 154 1.07 16.37 0.94
CA PHE A 154 1.86 15.13 0.86
C PHE A 154 2.85 14.98 2.03
N SER A 155 2.71 15.75 3.11
CA SER A 155 3.68 15.67 4.20
C SER A 155 3.78 14.23 4.74
N TYR A 156 4.99 13.76 5.06
CA TYR A 156 5.25 12.38 5.53
C TYR A 156 4.88 11.27 4.54
N ALA A 157 4.45 11.57 3.31
CA ALA A 157 4.10 10.56 2.31
C ALA A 157 5.34 9.83 1.78
N SER A 158 5.16 8.56 1.38
CA SER A 158 6.14 7.85 0.56
C SER A 158 5.83 8.12 -0.90
N LEU A 159 6.67 8.91 -1.54
CA LEU A 159 6.56 9.37 -2.92
C LEU A 159 7.70 8.83 -3.79
N LYS A 160 8.37 7.75 -3.36
CA LYS A 160 9.55 7.23 -4.06
C LYS A 160 9.23 6.91 -5.50
N SER A 161 10.07 7.37 -6.41
CA SER A 161 9.94 7.10 -7.85
C SER A 161 8.58 7.53 -8.45
N VAL A 162 7.88 8.48 -7.82
CA VAL A 162 6.64 9.05 -8.35
C VAL A 162 6.94 9.97 -9.52
N VAL A 163 6.12 9.92 -10.57
CA VAL A 163 6.24 10.78 -11.73
C VAL A 163 5.29 11.97 -11.57
N PHE A 164 5.82 13.16 -11.29
CA PHE A 164 5.10 14.43 -11.23
C PHE A 164 5.35 15.31 -12.47
N SER A 165 5.74 14.71 -13.59
CA SER A 165 6.16 15.48 -14.77
C SER A 165 5.02 16.37 -15.28
N CYS A 166 5.31 17.66 -15.43
CA CYS A 166 4.32 18.68 -15.83
C CYS A 166 3.09 18.78 -14.90
N ALA A 167 3.13 18.22 -13.69
CA ALA A 167 2.04 18.39 -12.71
C ALA A 167 2.02 19.83 -12.19
N ASP A 168 0.82 20.32 -11.87
CA ASP A 168 0.68 21.55 -11.08
C ASP A 168 0.71 21.17 -9.60
N LEU A 169 1.72 21.66 -8.90
CA LEU A 169 1.97 21.41 -7.49
C LEU A 169 2.08 22.72 -6.72
N HIS A 170 1.65 23.86 -7.28
CA HIS A 170 1.83 25.14 -6.60
C HIS A 170 1.24 25.11 -5.18
N CYS A 171 1.98 25.65 -4.21
CA CYS A 171 1.64 25.63 -2.77
C CYS A 171 1.45 24.23 -2.15
N ALA A 172 1.82 23.14 -2.82
CA ALA A 172 1.74 21.79 -2.26
C ALA A 172 2.76 21.60 -1.12
N LYS A 173 2.43 20.70 -0.20
CA LYS A 173 3.25 20.44 1.00
C LYS A 173 3.88 19.06 0.93
N PHE A 174 5.18 19.01 1.12
CA PHE A 174 6.03 17.82 1.07
C PHE A 174 6.89 17.71 2.33
N ARG A 175 6.49 18.35 3.44
CA ARG A 175 7.27 18.35 4.67
C ARG A 175 7.57 16.92 5.11
N ASP A 176 8.84 16.61 5.32
CA ASP A 176 9.32 15.28 5.71
C ASP A 176 8.81 14.14 4.79
N ALA A 177 8.45 14.43 3.53
CA ALA A 177 8.05 13.42 2.55
C ALA A 177 9.28 12.72 1.96
N ASP A 178 9.11 11.46 1.58
CA ASP A 178 10.15 10.67 0.91
C ASP A 178 9.90 10.61 -0.59
N ALA A 179 10.43 11.58 -1.33
CA ALA A 179 10.37 11.70 -2.79
C ALA A 179 11.70 11.30 -3.46
N GLU A 180 12.37 10.29 -2.90
CA GLU A 180 13.57 9.68 -3.48
C GLU A 180 13.32 9.23 -4.92
N ALA A 181 14.22 9.59 -5.84
CA ALA A 181 14.18 9.25 -7.26
C ALA A 181 12.92 9.70 -8.02
N SER A 182 12.11 10.59 -7.46
CA SER A 182 10.89 11.09 -8.12
C SER A 182 11.21 11.98 -9.33
N ILE A 183 10.31 12.01 -10.31
CA ILE A 183 10.49 12.73 -11.57
C ILE A 183 9.56 13.94 -11.59
N LEU A 184 10.08 15.12 -11.27
CA LEU A 184 9.38 16.40 -11.24
C LEU A 184 9.76 17.31 -12.43
N ARG A 185 10.15 16.72 -13.57
CA ARG A 185 10.55 17.49 -14.76
C ARG A 185 9.43 18.41 -15.23
N ASN A 186 9.75 19.66 -15.54
CA ASN A 186 8.78 20.65 -16.01
C ASN A 186 7.57 20.84 -15.06
N ALA A 187 7.66 20.45 -13.79
CA ALA A 187 6.57 20.61 -12.82
C ALA A 187 6.46 22.05 -12.31
N PHE A 188 5.25 22.46 -11.95
CA PHE A 188 4.99 23.78 -11.34
C PHE A 188 5.04 23.66 -9.82
N LEU A 189 6.18 24.01 -9.23
CA LEU A 189 6.50 23.82 -7.80
C LEU A 189 6.61 25.15 -7.04
N ARG A 190 5.99 26.21 -7.57
CA ARG A 190 6.04 27.55 -6.96
C ARG A 190 5.48 27.49 -5.54
N GLU A 191 6.19 28.11 -4.61
CA GLU A 191 5.75 28.26 -3.22
C GLU A 191 5.48 26.91 -2.49
N CYS A 192 6.04 25.80 -2.98
CA CYS A 192 5.96 24.50 -2.31
C CYS A 192 6.71 24.45 -0.98
N GLU A 193 6.26 23.60 -0.05
CA GLU A 193 6.95 23.33 1.22
C GLU A 193 7.65 21.96 1.19
N PHE A 194 8.97 21.93 0.95
CA PHE A 194 9.83 20.73 0.98
C PHE A 194 10.71 20.63 2.24
N THR A 195 10.38 21.34 3.33
CA THR A 195 11.22 21.34 4.53
C THR A 195 11.45 19.93 5.05
N GLY A 196 12.72 19.52 5.21
CA GLY A 196 13.09 18.19 5.68
C GLY A 196 12.80 17.03 4.72
N ALA A 197 12.28 17.31 3.51
CA ALA A 197 11.94 16.27 2.55
C ALA A 197 13.20 15.55 2.02
N ASN A 198 13.06 14.26 1.73
CA ASN A 198 14.07 13.49 1.02
C ASN A 198 13.75 13.49 -0.48
N LEU A 199 14.58 14.16 -1.29
CA LEU A 199 14.48 14.14 -2.76
C LEU A 199 15.72 13.50 -3.40
N ARG A 200 16.51 12.70 -2.67
CA ARG A 200 17.75 12.10 -3.17
C ARG A 200 17.53 11.49 -4.57
N GLY A 201 18.35 11.90 -5.54
CA GLY A 201 18.30 11.43 -6.93
C GLY A 201 17.09 11.90 -7.75
N ALA A 202 16.23 12.77 -7.23
CA ALA A 202 15.07 13.27 -7.96
C ALA A 202 15.47 14.14 -9.16
N SER A 203 14.65 14.11 -10.21
CA SER A 203 14.82 14.93 -11.41
C SER A 203 13.84 16.10 -11.41
N LEU A 204 14.35 17.30 -11.14
CA LEU A 204 13.65 18.58 -11.15
C LEU A 204 14.09 19.47 -12.34
N ALA A 205 14.58 18.86 -13.42
CA ALA A 205 15.02 19.58 -14.60
C ALA A 205 13.88 20.43 -15.18
N GLU A 206 14.16 21.68 -15.51
CA GLU A 206 13.22 22.67 -16.06
C GLU A 206 11.98 22.94 -15.16
N ALA A 207 11.99 22.47 -13.91
CA ALA A 207 10.89 22.71 -12.98
C ALA A 207 10.90 24.16 -12.47
N ASN A 208 9.72 24.67 -12.13
CA ASN A 208 9.56 26.00 -11.56
C ASN A 208 9.43 25.92 -10.03
N LEU A 209 10.52 26.13 -9.31
CA LEU A 209 10.62 26.17 -7.85
C LEU A 209 10.71 27.62 -7.30
N GLN A 210 10.18 28.62 -8.01
CA GLN A 210 10.23 29.99 -7.54
C GLN A 210 9.60 30.11 -6.15
N SER A 211 10.34 30.71 -5.21
CA SER A 211 9.95 30.88 -3.81
C SER A 211 9.64 29.57 -3.05
N ALA A 212 10.04 28.40 -3.56
CA ALA A 212 9.85 27.14 -2.85
C ALA A 212 10.74 27.07 -1.59
N ASN A 213 10.22 26.42 -0.56
CA ASN A 213 10.93 26.19 0.69
C ASN A 213 11.55 24.80 0.75
N LEU A 214 12.84 24.69 0.47
CA LEU A 214 13.66 23.48 0.50
C LEU A 214 14.63 23.47 1.70
N GLN A 215 14.31 24.22 2.76
CA GLN A 215 15.15 24.28 3.96
C GLN A 215 15.36 22.87 4.55
N ASP A 216 16.59 22.54 4.93
CA ASP A 216 16.97 21.26 5.53
C ASP A 216 16.64 20.02 4.66
N ALA A 217 16.30 20.19 3.36
CA ALA A 217 15.97 19.09 2.46
C ALA A 217 17.23 18.30 2.02
N CYS A 218 17.06 17.01 1.78
CA CYS A 218 18.08 16.15 1.16
C CYS A 218 17.92 16.19 -0.36
N LEU A 219 18.86 16.85 -1.05
CA LEU A 219 18.87 17.09 -2.50
C LEU A 219 20.09 16.43 -3.17
N ILE A 220 20.64 15.39 -2.53
CA ILE A 220 21.86 14.73 -2.98
C ILE A 220 21.59 14.04 -4.31
N ASP A 221 22.51 14.17 -5.26
CA ASP A 221 22.42 13.60 -6.62
C ASP A 221 21.18 14.08 -7.43
N CYS A 222 20.52 15.17 -7.02
CA CYS A 222 19.38 15.73 -7.76
C CYS A 222 19.81 16.40 -9.09
N SER A 223 18.90 16.43 -10.06
CA SER A 223 19.05 17.25 -11.26
C SER A 223 18.10 18.45 -11.23
N PHE A 224 18.65 19.65 -11.27
CA PHE A 224 17.99 20.96 -11.38
C PHE A 224 18.37 21.67 -12.69
N CYS A 225 18.78 20.94 -13.73
CA CYS A 225 19.24 21.54 -14.99
C CYS A 225 18.17 22.49 -15.55
N GLY A 226 18.54 23.75 -15.77
CA GLY A 226 17.62 24.79 -16.27
C GLY A 226 16.42 25.10 -15.36
N ALA A 227 16.38 24.61 -14.11
CA ALA A 227 15.29 24.87 -13.19
C ALA A 227 15.26 26.34 -12.74
N ASP A 228 14.07 26.84 -12.43
CA ASP A 228 13.87 28.18 -11.87
C ASP A 228 13.72 28.10 -10.34
N LEU A 229 14.76 28.47 -9.60
CA LEU A 229 14.82 28.52 -8.15
C LEU A 229 14.90 29.96 -7.63
N ARG A 230 14.39 30.95 -8.38
CA ARG A 230 14.41 32.35 -7.95
C ARG A 230 13.77 32.50 -6.57
N SER A 231 14.46 33.19 -5.67
CA SER A 231 14.02 33.40 -4.27
C SER A 231 13.74 32.12 -3.47
N ALA A 232 14.19 30.94 -3.92
CA ALA A 232 14.00 29.70 -3.18
C ALA A 232 14.78 29.71 -1.85
N HIS A 233 14.25 29.03 -0.85
CA HIS A 233 14.87 28.85 0.47
C HIS A 233 15.58 27.51 0.51
N LEU A 234 16.90 27.50 0.56
CA LEU A 234 17.78 26.30 0.51
C LEU A 234 18.70 26.25 1.73
N GLN A 235 18.35 26.90 2.83
CA GLN A 235 19.23 26.99 3.99
C GLN A 235 19.46 25.58 4.56
N ASN A 236 20.73 25.27 4.82
CA ASN A 236 21.20 23.96 5.26
C ASN A 236 20.81 22.75 4.38
N ALA A 237 20.26 22.97 3.17
CA ALA A 237 19.95 21.87 2.27
C ALA A 237 21.23 21.13 1.83
N ASP A 238 21.10 19.82 1.59
CA ASP A 238 22.21 18.99 1.12
C ASP A 238 22.14 18.81 -0.40
N LEU A 239 22.88 19.63 -1.14
CA LEU A 239 22.97 19.62 -2.61
C LEU A 239 24.25 18.90 -3.09
N THR A 240 24.79 17.98 -2.29
CA THR A 240 25.99 17.23 -2.66
C THR A 240 25.77 16.51 -4.00
N ASN A 241 26.71 16.65 -4.93
CA ASN A 241 26.65 16.14 -6.31
C ASN A 241 25.44 16.62 -7.15
N ALA A 242 24.66 17.61 -6.70
CA ALA A 242 23.50 18.07 -7.45
C ALA A 242 23.92 18.76 -8.76
N ASN A 243 23.16 18.54 -9.83
CA ASN A 243 23.38 19.20 -11.11
C ASN A 243 22.44 20.41 -11.28
N LEU A 244 22.98 21.61 -11.11
CA LEU A 244 22.29 22.90 -11.27
C LEU A 244 22.77 23.65 -12.54
N GLU A 245 23.26 22.94 -13.56
CA GLU A 245 23.70 23.57 -14.81
C GLU A 245 22.60 24.44 -15.43
N GLY A 246 22.91 25.72 -15.67
CA GLY A 246 21.99 26.69 -16.23
C GLY A 246 20.79 27.07 -15.33
N ALA A 247 20.73 26.59 -14.08
CA ALA A 247 19.64 26.90 -13.17
C ALA A 247 19.60 28.40 -12.79
N ASN A 248 18.41 28.93 -12.54
CA ASN A 248 18.24 30.30 -12.09
C ASN A 248 18.01 30.36 -10.57
N LEU A 249 19.04 30.75 -9.82
CA LEU A 249 19.03 30.92 -8.36
C LEU A 249 19.04 32.41 -7.95
N GLU A 250 18.56 33.33 -8.79
CA GLU A 250 18.57 34.76 -8.43
C GLU A 250 17.84 35.00 -7.10
N GLY A 251 18.53 35.63 -6.15
CA GLY A 251 17.99 35.92 -4.82
C GLY A 251 17.76 34.70 -3.93
N ALA A 252 18.13 33.49 -4.35
CA ALA A 252 17.96 32.28 -3.54
C ALA A 252 18.80 32.34 -2.26
N ASN A 253 18.29 31.73 -1.18
CA ASN A 253 18.98 31.69 0.10
C ASN A 253 19.62 30.32 0.34
N LEU A 254 20.92 30.23 0.09
CA LEU A 254 21.74 29.01 0.26
C LEU A 254 22.58 29.04 1.54
N LYS A 255 22.25 29.87 2.54
CA LYS A 255 23.04 29.97 3.78
C LYS A 255 23.25 28.58 4.40
N GLY A 256 24.50 28.18 4.56
CA GLY A 256 24.87 26.88 5.15
C GLY A 256 24.54 25.64 4.30
N ALA A 257 24.09 25.81 3.05
CA ALA A 257 23.87 24.69 2.14
C ALA A 257 25.17 23.94 1.85
N LYS A 258 25.09 22.62 1.69
CA LYS A 258 26.23 21.79 1.29
C LYS A 258 26.22 21.64 -0.23
N LEU A 259 27.32 22.03 -0.89
CA LEU A 259 27.44 22.03 -2.34
C LEU A 259 28.65 21.20 -2.83
N SER A 260 29.16 20.26 -2.03
CA SER A 260 30.30 19.44 -2.45
C SER A 260 30.01 18.75 -3.79
N ASN A 261 30.89 18.93 -4.77
CA ASN A 261 30.74 18.44 -6.16
C ASN A 261 29.49 18.93 -6.92
N ALA A 262 28.80 19.97 -6.45
CA ALA A 262 27.64 20.50 -7.17
C ALA A 262 28.08 21.17 -8.49
N ASN A 263 27.33 20.90 -9.57
CA ASN A 263 27.54 21.53 -10.86
C ASN A 263 26.68 22.80 -10.97
N LEU A 264 27.30 23.97 -10.91
CA LEU A 264 26.67 25.29 -11.04
C LEU A 264 27.09 26.00 -12.34
N LYS A 265 27.59 25.25 -13.33
CA LYS A 265 28.02 25.82 -14.61
C LYS A 265 26.89 26.62 -15.26
N GLY A 266 27.18 27.86 -15.65
CA GLY A 266 26.21 28.76 -16.25
C GLY A 266 25.03 29.18 -15.36
N ALA A 267 25.00 28.78 -14.09
CA ALA A 267 23.91 29.09 -13.18
C ALA A 267 23.85 30.61 -12.86
N ASN A 268 22.65 31.13 -12.67
CA ASN A 268 22.46 32.51 -12.23
C ASN A 268 22.35 32.56 -10.70
N LEU A 269 23.40 32.99 -10.00
CA LEU A 269 23.45 33.19 -8.56
C LEU A 269 23.43 34.68 -8.18
N GLN A 270 22.97 35.56 -9.07
CA GLN A 270 22.91 36.98 -8.76
C GLN A 270 22.08 37.24 -7.51
N ARG A 271 22.57 38.09 -6.61
CA ARG A 271 21.93 38.41 -5.32
C ARG A 271 21.67 37.20 -4.40
N ALA A 272 22.22 36.03 -4.69
CA ALA A 272 22.06 34.85 -3.85
C ALA A 272 22.77 35.02 -2.49
N TYR A 273 22.19 34.45 -1.44
CA TYR A 273 22.78 34.44 -0.10
C TYR A 273 23.61 33.18 0.10
N LEU A 274 24.93 33.28 -0.07
CA LEU A 274 25.91 32.17 0.00
C LEU A 274 26.77 32.25 1.27
N ARG A 275 26.25 32.83 2.35
CA ARG A 275 27.01 32.98 3.60
C ARG A 275 27.33 31.62 4.20
N HIS A 276 28.58 31.44 4.63
CA HIS A 276 29.08 30.21 5.25
C HIS A 276 28.95 28.96 4.38
N VAL A 277 28.96 29.13 3.04
CA VAL A 277 28.91 28.03 2.07
C VAL A 277 30.34 27.61 1.68
N ASN A 278 30.57 26.31 1.54
CA ASN A 278 31.81 25.77 0.98
C ASN A 278 31.66 25.54 -0.54
N LEU A 279 32.48 26.25 -1.33
CA LEU A 279 32.48 26.24 -2.79
C LEU A 279 33.74 25.58 -3.39
N ARG A 280 34.65 25.01 -2.57
CA ARG A 280 35.93 24.43 -3.05
C ARG A 280 35.78 23.41 -4.17
N ASP A 281 34.77 22.55 -4.04
CA ASP A 281 34.54 21.43 -4.96
C ASP A 281 33.35 21.71 -5.91
N THR A 282 32.98 22.97 -6.12
CA THR A 282 31.86 23.34 -7.01
C THR A 282 32.34 23.69 -8.42
N HIS A 283 31.59 23.28 -9.44
CA HIS A 283 31.82 23.70 -10.82
C HIS A 283 31.08 25.02 -11.09
N LEU A 284 31.81 26.13 -11.26
CA LEU A 284 31.25 27.49 -11.34
C LEU A 284 31.52 28.16 -12.70
N GLU A 285 31.93 27.41 -13.72
CA GLU A 285 32.26 27.96 -15.03
C GLU A 285 31.06 28.72 -15.62
N GLY A 286 31.23 30.01 -15.89
CA GLY A 286 30.15 30.85 -16.43
C GLY A 286 29.02 31.19 -15.46
N ALA A 287 29.12 30.80 -14.18
CA ALA A 287 28.13 31.16 -13.17
C ALA A 287 28.15 32.69 -12.91
N LYS A 288 26.96 33.29 -12.77
CA LYS A 288 26.80 34.73 -12.52
C LYS A 288 26.65 34.98 -11.01
N LEU A 289 27.53 35.77 -10.41
CA LEU A 289 27.57 36.01 -8.96
C LEU A 289 27.37 37.48 -8.58
N ASP A 290 26.90 38.33 -9.51
CA ASP A 290 26.76 39.76 -9.25
C ASP A 290 25.82 40.03 -8.07
N GLY A 291 26.33 40.75 -7.07
CA GLY A 291 25.59 41.05 -5.84
C GLY A 291 25.37 39.88 -4.89
N ALA A 292 25.95 38.69 -5.15
CA ALA A 292 25.85 37.56 -4.25
C ALA A 292 26.55 37.86 -2.90
N ASN A 293 25.94 37.45 -1.80
CA ASN A 293 26.49 37.62 -0.47
C ASN A 293 27.37 36.41 -0.10
N LEU A 294 28.68 36.58 -0.24
CA LEU A 294 29.70 35.55 -0.01
C LEU A 294 30.37 35.64 1.38
N LEU A 295 29.79 36.38 2.33
CA LEU A 295 30.43 36.57 3.63
C LEU A 295 30.62 35.23 4.35
N GLY A 296 31.89 34.88 4.62
CA GLY A 296 32.27 33.62 5.24
C GLY A 296 32.19 32.39 4.32
N ALA A 297 31.93 32.59 3.02
CA ALA A 297 32.08 31.51 2.04
C ALA A 297 33.57 31.16 1.87
N ILE A 298 33.85 29.88 1.64
CA ILE A 298 35.20 29.40 1.34
C ILE A 298 35.22 28.82 -0.07
N ARG A 299 36.30 29.07 -0.79
CA ARG A 299 36.57 28.52 -2.13
C ARG A 299 37.96 27.93 -2.15
#